data_AF-A0A853KFT1-F1
#
_entry.id   AF-A0A853KFT1-F1
#
_cell.length_a   1.000
_cell.length_b   1.000
_cell.length_c   1.000
_cell.angle_alpha   90.00
_cell.angle_beta   90.00
_cell.angle_gamma   90.00
#
_symmetry.space_group_name_H-M   'P 1'
#
loop_
_entity.id
_entity.type
_entity.pdbx_description
1 polymer ?
#
loop_
_entity_poly.entity_id
_entity_poly.type
_entity_poly.pdbx_seq_one_letter_code
_entity_poly.pdbx_strand_id
1 'polypeptide(L)'
;MIIKGKLEKEIFRLGNFKKWAWIESSLLGLISLVVYLANGIFTNPSGDVVPASVLPFSIILHHNFYIGRYLMFSHQDSPYYLDAFKNHFISAYPIGSAITALPVYLIFLLFGGHATAITGAILGKISASIISGASVIWLYWTMERLSIKRSVKIVFAILYGLGSETMSISSQGLWQHGPAQFWIVGFLYFVVMAYDRERARAWIYICTGISVGMILLSRPVDLLLILPFLILLRNQHIRKNIWITVATFVPFLAFNMAYDHYFHGHIVSTGYGSVAKELSLFSFPLIPGLLGNLFSPSKGLFVFMPWALISFAWITRFRSQRFNNSIYFPALLSFFPYIVLYALYYQWSAGASYGPRYMTDVLPLLAILGSGYMTNLNIANLTLLKLNTFRALTGLVIAWSIALQLLGTYVPGGSAWNDAYSPNNFFTPLWIIRGSEAAYYFNTLKSSLLPAAPITKPDAIFSNMQLLYKPYIYEKGIMPSIFIPNTTYVGTVVVKNAGSQGWSAYPSSSGGDVVHFSYNVWQHRKLIASVSGLRSALLHSVQPGKSIKIYFHFVTPSIPGKYTYVFTLVDEGVCWFQNELSSTNADIATIKVG
;
A
#
# COMPACT_ATOMS: atom_id res chain seq x y z
N MET A 1 42.16 10.90 5.13
CA MET A 1 41.74 11.90 4.12
C MET A 1 41.82 11.39 2.68
N ILE A 2 42.84 10.60 2.31
CA ILE A 2 43.06 10.09 0.92
C ILE A 2 42.01 9.06 0.46
N ILE A 3 41.47 8.24 1.37
CA ILE A 3 40.40 7.27 1.05
C ILE A 3 39.07 7.96 0.72
N LYS A 4 38.75 9.06 1.41
CA LYS A 4 37.52 9.85 1.19
C LYS A 4 37.50 10.47 -0.22
N GLY A 5 38.63 11.03 -0.66
CA GLY A 5 38.76 11.62 -2.00
C GLY A 5 38.77 10.61 -3.16
N LYS A 6 39.20 9.36 -2.93
CA LYS A 6 39.11 8.27 -3.92
C LYS A 6 37.69 7.71 -4.03
N LEU A 7 37.03 7.47 -2.89
CA LEU A 7 35.65 6.98 -2.84
C LEU A 7 34.67 8.02 -3.42
N GLU A 8 34.84 9.30 -3.09
CA GLU A 8 34.07 10.39 -3.71
C GLU A 8 34.26 10.40 -5.23
N LYS A 9 35.52 10.35 -5.72
CA LYS A 9 35.81 10.31 -7.17
C LYS A 9 35.23 9.09 -7.88
N GLU A 10 35.12 7.93 -7.23
CA GLU A 10 34.52 6.73 -7.82
C GLU A 10 32.99 6.74 -7.82
N ILE A 11 32.35 7.23 -6.74
CA ILE A 11 30.89 7.41 -6.69
C ILE A 11 30.42 8.41 -7.77
N PHE A 12 31.17 9.50 -7.97
CA PHE A 12 30.89 10.46 -9.05
C PHE A 12 31.14 9.88 -10.46
N ARG A 13 32.04 8.91 -10.62
CA ARG A 13 32.36 8.27 -11.91
C ARG A 13 31.31 7.26 -12.39
N LEU A 14 30.54 6.63 -11.50
CA LEU A 14 29.47 5.70 -11.89
C LEU A 14 28.27 6.44 -12.51
N GLY A 15 28.01 7.68 -12.07
CA GLY A 15 26.93 8.53 -12.58
C GLY A 15 27.32 9.50 -13.70
N ASN A 16 28.57 10.02 -13.73
CA ASN A 16 28.92 11.22 -14.52
C ASN A 16 28.01 12.43 -14.21
N PHE A 17 27.45 12.50 -13.00
CA PHE A 17 26.56 13.58 -12.61
C PHE A 17 27.29 14.74 -11.95
N LYS A 18 26.78 15.95 -12.14
CA LYS A 18 27.24 17.13 -11.39
C LYS A 18 26.95 16.92 -9.90
N LYS A 19 27.82 17.43 -9.02
CA LYS A 19 27.66 17.33 -7.55
C LYS A 19 26.26 17.76 -7.08
N TRP A 20 25.69 18.80 -7.69
CA TRP A 20 24.34 19.30 -7.36
C TRP A 20 23.23 18.27 -7.63
N ALA A 21 23.34 17.46 -8.68
CA ALA A 21 22.31 16.46 -8.99
C ALA A 21 22.22 15.38 -7.89
N TRP A 22 23.36 14.98 -7.32
CA TRP A 22 23.39 14.09 -6.15
C TRP A 22 22.69 14.73 -4.95
N ILE A 23 23.08 15.96 -4.59
CA ILE A 23 22.49 16.69 -3.46
C ILE A 23 20.97 16.83 -3.63
N GLU A 24 20.51 17.28 -4.80
CA GLU A 24 19.08 17.47 -5.07
C GLU A 24 18.30 16.17 -5.01
N SER A 25 18.80 15.12 -5.67
CA SER A 25 18.15 13.81 -5.64
C SER A 25 18.06 13.26 -4.21
N SER A 26 19.13 13.35 -3.42
CA SER A 26 19.15 12.91 -2.02
C SER A 26 18.22 13.73 -1.14
N LEU A 27 18.16 15.06 -1.32
CA LEU A 27 17.23 15.92 -0.59
C LEU A 27 15.77 15.56 -0.92
N LEU A 28 15.45 15.37 -2.21
CA LEU A 28 14.11 14.97 -2.63
C LEU A 28 13.72 13.61 -2.07
N GLY A 29 14.61 12.61 -2.13
CA GLY A 29 14.38 11.30 -1.54
C GLY A 29 14.20 11.36 -0.01
N LEU A 30 15.00 12.18 0.68
CA LEU A 30 14.90 12.37 2.13
C LEU A 30 13.60 13.09 2.53
N ILE A 31 13.23 14.16 1.82
CA ILE A 31 11.96 14.87 2.04
C ILE A 31 10.79 13.92 1.84
N SER A 32 10.81 13.14 0.75
CA SER A 32 9.82 12.08 0.52
C SER A 32 9.76 11.10 1.68
N LEU A 33 10.89 10.55 2.12
CA LEU A 33 10.95 9.61 3.26
C LEU A 33 10.36 10.21 4.54
N VAL A 34 10.71 11.46 4.88
CA VAL A 34 10.17 12.15 6.05
C VAL A 34 8.66 12.31 5.94
N VAL A 35 8.16 12.77 4.79
CA VAL A 35 6.71 12.93 4.55
C VAL A 35 5.98 11.59 4.58
N TYR A 36 6.59 10.50 4.12
CA TYR A 36 5.95 9.17 4.13
C TYR A 36 5.81 8.60 5.55
N LEU A 37 6.72 8.93 6.46
CA LEU A 37 6.74 8.42 7.83
C LEU A 37 6.07 9.36 8.85
N ALA A 38 5.87 10.63 8.50
CA ALA A 38 5.34 11.64 9.42
C ALA A 38 3.86 11.47 9.81
N ASN A 39 3.12 10.55 9.18
CA ASN A 39 1.74 10.26 9.59
C ASN A 39 1.65 9.43 10.88
N GLY A 40 2.76 8.86 11.38
CA GLY A 40 2.77 8.07 12.62
C GLY A 40 2.06 6.72 12.53
N ILE A 41 1.60 6.31 11.34
CA ILE A 41 0.89 5.06 11.11
C ILE A 41 1.90 4.03 10.60
N PHE A 42 2.28 3.10 11.48
CA PHE A 42 3.29 2.07 11.18
C PHE A 42 2.71 0.70 10.82
N THR A 43 1.40 0.52 10.96
CA THR A 43 0.69 -0.72 10.61
C THR A 43 -0.39 -0.41 9.58
N ASN A 44 -0.19 -0.87 8.35
CA ASN A 44 -1.22 -0.75 7.32
C ASN A 44 -2.33 -1.77 7.59
N PRO A 45 -3.62 -1.36 7.62
CA PRO A 45 -4.72 -2.27 7.92
C PRO A 45 -5.03 -3.26 6.80
N SER A 46 -4.45 -3.11 5.60
CA SER A 46 -4.72 -3.99 4.47
C SER A 46 -4.11 -5.38 4.66
N GLY A 47 -4.90 -6.41 4.38
CA GLY A 47 -4.40 -7.79 4.28
C GLY A 47 -3.36 -7.98 3.18
N ASP A 48 -3.39 -7.17 2.11
CA ASP A 48 -2.54 -7.32 0.92
C ASP A 48 -1.04 -7.17 1.25
N VAL A 49 -0.71 -6.41 2.30
CA VAL A 49 0.68 -6.17 2.70
C VAL A 49 1.23 -7.21 3.67
N VAL A 50 0.36 -8.01 4.28
CA VAL A 50 0.75 -8.92 5.37
C VAL A 50 1.78 -9.94 4.88
N PRO A 51 1.56 -10.68 3.77
CA PRO A 51 2.54 -11.67 3.31
C PRO A 51 3.92 -11.06 3.06
N ALA A 52 3.98 -9.94 2.32
CA ALA A 52 5.23 -9.28 1.98
C ALA A 52 5.98 -8.71 3.20
N SER A 53 5.25 -8.38 4.28
CA SER A 53 5.82 -7.81 5.51
C SER A 53 6.41 -8.86 6.47
N VAL A 54 6.02 -10.13 6.36
CA VAL A 54 6.56 -11.20 7.22
C VAL A 54 7.45 -12.19 6.47
N LEU A 55 7.28 -12.33 5.16
CA LEU A 55 8.08 -13.21 4.33
C LEU A 55 9.61 -12.96 4.39
N PRO A 56 10.12 -11.72 4.52
CA PRO A 56 11.55 -11.49 4.69
C PRO A 56 12.14 -12.22 5.90
N PHE A 57 11.40 -12.32 7.02
CA PHE A 57 11.86 -13.07 8.19
C PHE A 57 11.96 -14.57 7.89
N SER A 58 11.00 -15.15 7.17
CA SER A 58 11.05 -16.56 6.78
C SER A 58 12.24 -16.86 5.87
N ILE A 59 12.54 -15.96 4.93
CA ILE A 59 13.69 -16.10 4.02
C ILE A 59 15.01 -16.05 4.82
N ILE A 60 15.17 -15.06 5.70
CA ILE A 60 16.43 -14.84 6.43
C ILE A 60 16.65 -15.87 7.53
N LEU A 61 15.64 -16.13 8.37
CA LEU A 61 15.78 -16.95 9.58
C LEU A 61 15.52 -18.44 9.36
N HIS A 62 14.77 -18.80 8.31
CA HIS A 62 14.30 -20.17 8.12
C HIS A 62 14.55 -20.73 6.72
N HIS A 63 15.14 -19.94 5.81
CA HIS A 63 15.47 -20.34 4.44
C HIS A 63 14.30 -20.98 3.69
N ASN A 64 13.08 -20.47 3.91
CA ASN A 64 11.87 -20.95 3.25
C ASN A 64 10.86 -19.81 3.01
N PHE A 65 9.77 -20.13 2.30
CA PHE A 65 8.73 -19.18 1.92
C PHE A 65 7.44 -19.33 2.73
N TYR A 66 7.49 -20.04 3.87
CA TYR A 66 6.31 -20.27 4.71
C TYR A 66 6.11 -19.12 5.69
N ILE A 67 4.91 -18.56 5.74
CA ILE A 67 4.61 -17.36 6.53
C ILE A 67 3.72 -17.64 7.75
N GLY A 68 3.13 -18.84 7.84
CA GLY A 68 2.18 -19.22 8.91
C GLY A 68 2.67 -18.96 10.34
N ARG A 69 3.98 -19.01 10.59
CA ARG A 69 4.60 -18.77 11.90
C ARG A 69 4.35 -17.35 12.44
N TYR A 70 4.17 -16.38 11.55
CA TYR A 70 4.06 -14.97 11.89
C TYR A 70 2.62 -14.45 11.80
N LEU A 71 1.66 -15.33 11.50
CA LEU A 71 0.29 -14.94 11.25
C LEU A 71 -0.57 -15.19 12.49
N MET A 72 -1.39 -14.21 12.85
CA MET A 72 -2.35 -14.31 13.95
C MET A 72 -3.77 -14.48 13.38
N PHE A 73 -4.12 -15.66 12.86
CA PHE A 73 -5.51 -15.97 12.48
C PHE A 73 -5.90 -17.40 12.86
N SER A 74 -7.20 -17.62 13.11
CA SER A 74 -7.74 -18.95 13.40
C SER A 74 -7.85 -19.78 12.11
N HIS A 75 -7.45 -21.04 12.14
CA HIS A 75 -7.46 -21.99 11.01
C HIS A 75 -8.83 -22.19 10.28
N GLN A 76 -9.92 -21.54 10.72
CA GLN A 76 -11.27 -21.77 10.19
C GLN A 76 -11.62 -20.96 8.92
N ASP A 77 -10.92 -19.88 8.61
CA ASP A 77 -11.08 -19.13 7.36
C ASP A 77 -9.69 -18.75 6.82
N SER A 78 -9.24 -19.32 5.69
CA SER A 78 -7.98 -18.90 5.06
C SER A 78 -8.17 -17.51 4.45
N PRO A 79 -7.44 -16.48 4.91
CA PRO A 79 -7.51 -15.15 4.31
C PRO A 79 -7.19 -15.16 2.81
N TYR A 80 -7.84 -14.30 2.03
CA TYR A 80 -7.70 -14.23 0.57
C TYR A 80 -6.28 -13.94 0.05
N TYR A 81 -5.39 -13.43 0.91
CA TYR A 81 -3.99 -13.12 0.59
C TYR A 81 -3.03 -14.28 0.90
N LEU A 82 -3.56 -15.45 1.30
CA LEU A 82 -2.79 -16.64 1.65
C LEU A 82 -3.29 -17.85 0.87
N ASP A 83 -2.34 -18.64 0.37
CA ASP A 83 -2.61 -19.96 -0.17
C ASP A 83 -2.17 -21.03 0.82
N ALA A 84 -3.02 -22.05 0.99
CA ALA A 84 -2.69 -23.23 1.75
C ALA A 84 -1.82 -24.16 0.88
N PHE A 85 -0.65 -24.54 1.39
CA PHE A 85 0.26 -25.47 0.74
C PHE A 85 0.66 -26.57 1.72
N LYS A 86 0.12 -27.77 1.53
CA LYS A 86 0.27 -28.89 2.47
C LYS A 86 -0.17 -28.44 3.88
N ASN A 87 0.74 -28.49 4.86
CA ASN A 87 0.49 -28.05 6.25
C ASN A 87 1.03 -26.64 6.53
N HIS A 88 1.31 -25.84 5.49
CA HIS A 88 1.89 -24.51 5.60
C HIS A 88 1.04 -23.47 4.86
N PHE A 89 1.28 -22.20 5.19
CA PHE A 89 0.73 -21.06 4.48
C PHE A 89 1.83 -20.34 3.71
N ILE A 90 1.54 -19.99 2.46
CA ILE A 90 2.39 -19.21 1.58
C ILE A 90 1.66 -17.94 1.13
N SER A 91 2.42 -17.00 0.58
CA SER A 91 1.88 -15.78 -0.02
C SER A 91 1.10 -16.11 -1.30
N ALA A 92 -0.15 -15.64 -1.41
CA ALA A 92 -0.88 -15.64 -2.69
C ALA A 92 -0.33 -14.60 -3.70
N TYR A 93 0.58 -13.74 -3.24
CA TYR A 93 1.21 -12.70 -4.04
C TYR A 93 2.66 -13.04 -4.42
N PRO A 94 3.16 -12.47 -5.54
CA PRO A 94 4.56 -12.56 -5.91
C PRO A 94 5.50 -12.08 -4.79
N ILE A 95 6.66 -12.72 -4.69
CA ILE A 95 7.58 -12.56 -3.56
C ILE A 95 8.59 -11.40 -3.72
N GLY A 96 8.60 -10.72 -4.87
CA GLY A 96 9.57 -9.68 -5.21
C GLY A 96 9.58 -8.50 -4.24
N SER A 97 8.43 -8.16 -3.65
CA SER A 97 8.35 -7.13 -2.61
C SER A 97 9.15 -7.49 -1.37
N ALA A 98 9.01 -8.74 -0.90
CA ALA A 98 9.74 -9.25 0.24
C ALA A 98 11.26 -9.30 -0.06
N ILE A 99 11.64 -9.78 -1.24
CA ILE A 99 13.05 -9.84 -1.67
C ILE A 99 13.67 -8.44 -1.70
N THR A 100 12.97 -7.46 -2.27
CA THR A 100 13.45 -6.07 -2.34
C THR A 100 13.64 -5.46 -0.95
N ALA A 101 12.82 -5.86 0.03
CA ALA A 101 12.89 -5.36 1.40
C ALA A 101 13.95 -6.07 2.28
N LEU A 102 14.52 -7.21 1.85
CA LEU A 102 15.48 -7.99 2.65
C LEU A 102 16.59 -7.18 3.33
N PRO A 103 17.22 -6.16 2.70
CA PRO A 103 18.27 -5.39 3.36
C PRO A 103 17.81 -4.70 4.65
N VAL A 104 16.58 -4.20 4.70
CA VAL A 104 16.02 -3.53 5.89
C VAL A 104 15.83 -4.53 7.03
N TYR A 105 15.30 -5.71 6.72
CA TYR A 105 15.08 -6.77 7.69
C TYR A 105 16.38 -7.38 8.19
N LEU A 106 17.37 -7.54 7.30
CA LEU A 106 18.70 -8.02 7.67
C LEU A 106 19.36 -7.07 8.67
N ILE A 107 19.33 -5.75 8.40
CA ILE A 107 19.84 -4.75 9.34
C ILE A 107 19.12 -4.87 10.68
N PHE A 108 17.79 -4.93 10.70
CA PHE A 108 17.01 -5.07 11.94
C PHE A 108 17.43 -6.31 12.76
N LEU A 109 17.58 -7.47 12.11
CA LEU A 109 17.98 -8.71 12.76
C LEU A 109 19.43 -8.66 13.28
N LEU A 110 20.35 -8.05 12.52
CA LEU A 110 21.76 -7.87 12.95
C LEU A 110 21.90 -7.04 14.23
N PHE A 111 20.95 -6.13 14.49
CA PHE A 111 20.88 -5.34 15.73
C PHE A 111 20.03 -6.00 16.83
N GLY A 112 19.76 -7.31 16.75
CA GLY A 112 19.04 -8.06 17.78
C GLY A 112 17.51 -7.89 17.74
N GLY A 113 16.97 -7.46 16.61
CA GLY A 113 15.53 -7.36 16.38
C GLY A 113 14.84 -8.74 16.42
N HIS A 114 13.61 -8.78 16.96
CA HIS A 114 12.83 -10.01 17.06
C HIS A 114 11.74 -10.08 15.99
N ALA A 115 11.63 -11.24 15.32
CA ALA A 115 10.65 -11.46 14.27
C ALA A 115 9.27 -11.77 14.85
N THR A 116 8.30 -10.88 14.60
CA THR A 116 6.89 -11.02 15.02
C THR A 116 5.98 -10.43 13.92
N ALA A 117 4.67 -10.66 14.01
CA ALA A 117 3.71 -10.04 13.11
C ALA A 117 3.77 -8.50 13.16
N ILE A 118 3.88 -7.95 14.37
CA ILE A 118 3.89 -6.51 14.64
C ILE A 118 5.17 -5.88 14.08
N THR A 119 6.34 -6.46 14.38
CA THR A 119 7.61 -5.97 13.84
C THR A 119 7.66 -6.11 12.33
N GLY A 120 7.06 -7.16 11.76
CA GLY A 120 6.88 -7.31 10.32
C GLY A 120 6.08 -6.16 9.72
N ALA A 121 4.92 -5.82 10.28
CA ALA A 121 4.10 -4.69 9.81
C ALA A 121 4.87 -3.35 9.84
N ILE A 122 5.58 -3.08 10.95
CA ILE A 122 6.40 -1.86 11.11
C ILE A 122 7.52 -1.82 10.06
N LEU A 123 8.29 -2.91 9.92
CA LEU A 123 9.37 -2.99 8.94
C LEU A 123 8.86 -2.97 7.51
N GLY A 124 7.66 -3.50 7.25
CA GLY A 124 6.96 -3.42 5.98
C GLY A 124 6.72 -1.96 5.59
N LYS A 125 6.15 -1.17 6.49
CA LYS A 125 5.95 0.28 6.29
C LYS A 125 7.27 1.03 6.09
N ILE A 126 8.29 0.76 6.91
CA ILE A 126 9.61 1.39 6.79
C ILE A 126 10.24 1.04 5.44
N SER A 127 10.22 -0.24 5.05
CA SER A 127 10.76 -0.70 3.78
C SER A 127 10.05 -0.05 2.60
N ALA A 128 8.72 0.00 2.63
CA ALA A 128 7.91 0.65 1.61
C ALA A 128 8.26 2.13 1.44
N SER A 129 8.44 2.85 2.56
CA SER A 129 8.83 4.27 2.55
C SER A 129 10.25 4.47 2.01
N ILE A 130 11.21 3.63 2.40
CA ILE A 130 12.59 3.69 1.90
C ILE A 130 12.65 3.38 0.41
N ILE A 131 11.99 2.30 -0.03
CA ILE A 131 11.96 1.87 -1.44
C ILE A 131 11.31 2.94 -2.32
N SER A 132 10.20 3.53 -1.89
CA SER A 132 9.54 4.63 -2.60
C SER A 132 10.38 5.91 -2.62
N GLY A 133 11.05 6.26 -1.52
CA GLY A 133 11.98 7.39 -1.50
C GLY A 133 13.18 7.17 -2.43
N ALA A 134 13.68 5.93 -2.50
CA ALA A 134 14.75 5.56 -3.41
C ALA A 134 14.32 5.59 -4.88
N SER A 135 13.08 5.24 -5.22
CA SER A 135 12.58 5.34 -6.59
C SER A 135 12.53 6.79 -7.08
N VAL A 136 12.25 7.76 -6.18
CA VAL A 136 12.31 9.21 -6.49
C VAL A 136 13.74 9.63 -6.88
N ILE A 137 14.76 9.13 -6.16
CA ILE A 137 16.18 9.38 -6.46
C ILE A 137 16.54 8.86 -7.85
N TRP A 138 16.18 7.60 -8.13
CA TRP A 138 16.47 6.98 -9.42
C TRP A 138 15.73 7.67 -10.57
N LEU A 139 14.51 8.15 -10.33
CA LEU A 139 13.75 8.89 -11.33
C LEU A 139 14.45 10.20 -11.65
N TYR A 140 14.90 10.93 -10.62
CA TYR A 140 15.68 12.15 -10.79
C TYR A 140 16.95 11.89 -11.63
N TRP A 141 17.71 10.82 -11.33
CA TRP A 141 18.91 10.46 -12.11
C TRP A 141 18.59 10.06 -13.55
N THR A 142 17.46 9.39 -13.78
CA THR A 142 17.00 9.06 -15.13
C THR A 142 16.72 10.33 -15.93
N MET A 143 16.01 11.29 -15.34
CA MET A 143 15.76 12.58 -15.98
C MET A 143 17.04 13.41 -16.15
N GLU A 144 18.00 13.33 -15.22
CA GLU A 144 19.32 13.96 -15.36
C GLU A 144 20.04 13.44 -16.60
N ARG A 145 20.04 12.11 -16.84
CA ARG A 145 20.64 11.52 -18.05
C ARG A 145 19.93 11.91 -19.33
N LEU A 146 18.61 12.04 -19.27
CA LEU A 146 17.81 12.55 -20.39
C LEU A 146 18.00 14.06 -20.64
N SER A 147 18.91 14.71 -19.91
CA SER A 147 19.23 16.13 -20.03
C SER A 147 18.00 17.03 -19.81
N ILE A 148 17.06 16.58 -18.98
CA ILE A 148 15.87 17.36 -18.60
C ILE A 148 16.32 18.61 -17.84
N LYS A 149 15.66 19.75 -18.10
CA LYS A 149 15.93 21.03 -17.43
C LYS A 149 15.81 20.86 -15.90
N ARG A 150 16.74 21.46 -15.14
CA ARG A 150 16.82 21.35 -13.67
C ARG A 150 15.49 21.59 -12.96
N SER A 151 14.81 22.70 -13.27
CA SER A 151 13.51 23.04 -12.66
C SER A 151 12.44 21.99 -12.97
N VAL A 152 12.39 21.48 -14.21
CA VAL A 152 11.43 20.46 -14.64
C VAL A 152 11.69 19.14 -13.92
N LYS A 153 12.95 18.72 -13.75
CA LYS A 153 13.30 17.52 -12.98
C LYS A 153 12.81 17.59 -11.54
N ILE A 154 13.06 18.71 -10.88
CA ILE A 154 12.63 18.92 -9.48
C ILE A 154 11.10 18.82 -9.39
N VAL A 155 10.39 19.51 -10.28
CA VAL A 155 8.91 19.49 -10.32
C VAL A 155 8.38 18.08 -10.54
N PHE A 156 8.90 17.33 -11.51
CA PHE A 156 8.42 15.97 -11.77
C PHE A 156 8.84 14.94 -10.72
N ALA A 157 9.98 15.15 -10.05
CA ALA A 157 10.34 14.34 -8.88
C ALA A 157 9.38 14.59 -7.70
N ILE A 158 8.97 15.85 -7.48
CA ILE A 158 7.94 16.20 -6.47
C ILE A 158 6.58 15.62 -6.88
N LEU A 159 6.16 15.76 -8.14
CA LEU A 159 4.89 15.21 -8.63
C LEU A 159 4.85 13.69 -8.51
N TYR A 160 5.93 13.01 -8.86
CA TYR A 160 6.04 11.57 -8.68
C TYR A 160 6.07 11.19 -7.19
N GLY A 161 6.93 11.81 -6.38
CA GLY A 161 7.11 11.42 -4.99
C GLY A 161 5.95 11.82 -4.07
N LEU A 162 5.40 13.02 -4.24
CA LEU A 162 4.44 13.63 -3.31
C LEU A 162 3.08 13.96 -3.97
N GLY A 163 3.06 14.13 -5.28
CA GLY A 163 1.84 14.40 -6.06
C GLY A 163 1.25 13.16 -6.73
N SER A 164 1.60 11.96 -6.27
CA SER A 164 1.11 10.70 -6.83
C SER A 164 0.90 9.61 -5.78
N GLU A 165 0.28 8.50 -6.18
CA GLU A 165 0.07 7.32 -5.33
C GLU A 165 1.36 6.65 -4.83
N THR A 166 2.53 7.05 -5.33
CA THR A 166 3.78 6.68 -4.67
C THR A 166 3.78 7.11 -3.20
N MET A 167 3.16 8.25 -2.88
CA MET A 167 2.96 8.71 -1.51
C MET A 167 1.87 7.93 -0.78
N SER A 168 0.63 7.90 -1.30
CA SER A 168 -0.53 7.37 -0.58
C SER A 168 -0.67 5.85 -0.60
N ILE A 169 -0.01 5.17 -1.54
CA ILE A 169 -0.03 3.70 -1.69
C ILE A 169 1.36 3.12 -1.49
N SER A 170 2.29 3.36 -2.42
CA SER A 170 3.58 2.64 -2.46
C SER A 170 4.41 2.81 -1.19
N SER A 171 4.35 3.97 -0.54
CA SER A 171 5.09 4.25 0.68
C SER A 171 4.35 3.87 1.98
N GLN A 172 3.06 3.52 1.89
CA GLN A 172 2.19 3.29 3.05
C GLN A 172 2.12 1.83 3.51
N GLY A 173 2.70 0.91 2.76
CA GLY A 173 2.80 -0.50 3.14
C GLY A 173 3.63 -1.25 2.10
N LEU A 174 4.09 -2.45 2.43
CA LEU A 174 4.94 -3.23 1.53
C LEU A 174 4.10 -3.96 0.46
N TRP A 175 3.34 -3.17 -0.29
CA TRP A 175 2.56 -3.60 -1.45
C TRP A 175 3.48 -4.09 -2.57
N GLN A 176 2.90 -4.69 -3.61
CA GLN A 176 3.63 -5.02 -4.84
C GLN A 176 4.06 -3.76 -5.63
N HIS A 177 3.29 -2.67 -5.53
CA HIS A 177 3.49 -1.45 -6.32
C HIS A 177 4.79 -0.70 -6.02
N GLY A 178 5.16 -0.53 -4.74
CA GLY A 178 6.37 0.23 -4.38
C GLY A 178 7.66 -0.39 -4.93
N PRO A 179 7.93 -1.68 -4.66
CA PRO A 179 9.04 -2.42 -5.24
C PRO A 179 8.97 -2.47 -6.78
N ALA A 180 7.80 -2.66 -7.37
CA ALA A 180 7.66 -2.64 -8.83
C ALA A 180 8.06 -1.28 -9.42
N GLN A 181 7.55 -0.17 -8.89
CA GLN A 181 7.95 1.18 -9.30
C GLN A 181 9.46 1.40 -9.16
N PHE A 182 10.08 0.97 -8.05
CA PHE A 182 11.52 1.07 -7.85
C PHE A 182 12.31 0.35 -8.96
N TRP A 183 11.94 -0.88 -9.29
CA TRP A 183 12.62 -1.66 -10.33
C TRP A 183 12.28 -1.18 -11.75
N ILE A 184 11.08 -0.65 -12.00
CA ILE A 184 10.71 0.01 -13.27
C ILE A 184 11.57 1.25 -13.51
N VAL A 185 11.69 2.14 -12.52
CA VAL A 185 12.58 3.31 -12.62
C VAL A 185 14.02 2.84 -12.80
N GLY A 186 14.42 1.74 -12.14
CA GLY A 186 15.74 1.16 -12.32
C GLY A 186 16.02 0.64 -13.71
N PHE A 187 15.06 -0.08 -14.29
CA PHE A 187 15.08 -0.46 -15.69
C PHE A 187 15.23 0.77 -16.60
N LEU A 188 14.43 1.81 -16.39
CA LEU A 188 14.47 3.03 -17.20
C LEU A 188 15.84 3.71 -17.12
N TYR A 189 16.42 3.80 -15.92
CA TYR A 189 17.75 4.33 -15.71
C TYR A 189 18.82 3.59 -16.53
N PHE A 190 18.86 2.25 -16.43
CA PHE A 190 19.86 1.45 -17.14
C PHE A 190 19.63 1.39 -18.65
N VAL A 191 18.37 1.41 -19.10
CA VAL A 191 18.06 1.49 -20.54
C VAL A 191 18.46 2.84 -21.14
N VAL A 192 18.22 3.95 -20.43
CA VAL A 192 18.75 5.26 -20.86
C VAL A 192 20.27 5.21 -20.96
N MET A 193 20.95 4.61 -19.98
CA MET A 193 22.41 4.44 -20.03
C MET A 193 22.90 3.59 -21.19
N ALA A 194 22.17 2.52 -21.52
CA ALA A 194 22.49 1.65 -22.65
C ALA A 194 22.27 2.37 -23.99
N TYR A 195 21.24 3.21 -24.07
CA TYR A 195 20.87 3.96 -25.27
C TYR A 195 21.80 5.14 -25.55
N ASP A 196 22.26 5.84 -24.51
CA ASP A 196 23.10 7.05 -24.60
C ASP A 196 24.57 6.75 -25.00
N ARG A 197 25.03 5.50 -24.90
CA ARG A 197 26.44 5.15 -25.13
C ARG A 197 26.61 4.16 -26.29
N GLU A 198 27.38 4.55 -27.31
CA GLU A 198 27.81 3.66 -28.42
C GLU A 198 28.49 2.37 -27.93
N ARG A 199 29.14 2.40 -26.76
CA ARG A 199 29.73 1.23 -26.07
C ARG A 199 29.32 1.18 -24.61
N ALA A 200 28.03 0.96 -24.36
CA ALA A 200 27.54 0.64 -23.03
C ALA A 200 28.27 -0.60 -22.47
N ARG A 201 28.71 -0.52 -21.21
CA ARG A 201 29.44 -1.59 -20.52
C ARG A 201 28.49 -2.76 -20.20
N ALA A 202 29.02 -3.99 -20.17
CA ALA A 202 28.25 -5.21 -19.89
C ALA A 202 27.39 -5.10 -18.61
N TRP A 203 27.93 -4.50 -17.54
CA TRP A 203 27.20 -4.33 -16.27
C TRP A 203 25.88 -3.57 -16.42
N ILE A 204 25.76 -2.65 -17.39
CA ILE A 204 24.50 -1.92 -17.64
C ILE A 204 23.43 -2.91 -18.10
N TYR A 205 23.75 -3.81 -19.03
CA TYR A 205 22.85 -4.83 -19.51
C TYR A 205 22.51 -5.87 -18.43
N ILE A 206 23.48 -6.22 -17.58
CA ILE A 206 23.28 -7.08 -16.40
C ILE A 206 22.24 -6.44 -15.47
N CYS A 207 22.43 -5.17 -15.10
CA CYS A 207 21.51 -4.45 -14.24
C CYS A 207 20.13 -4.28 -14.89
N THR A 208 20.06 -4.05 -16.20
CA THR A 208 18.79 -4.06 -16.94
C THR A 208 18.07 -5.41 -16.78
N GLY A 209 18.76 -6.54 -16.97
CA GLY A 209 18.15 -7.86 -16.86
C GLY A 209 17.70 -8.21 -15.44
N ILE A 210 18.48 -7.83 -14.43
CA ILE A 210 18.09 -7.93 -13.01
C ILE A 210 16.84 -7.08 -12.74
N SER A 211 16.77 -5.84 -13.23
CA SER A 211 15.58 -5.00 -13.05
C SER A 211 14.36 -5.64 -13.69
N VAL A 212 14.45 -6.18 -14.91
CA VAL A 212 13.33 -6.90 -15.55
C VAL A 212 12.93 -8.14 -14.74
N GLY A 213 13.91 -8.90 -14.23
CA GLY A 213 13.65 -10.06 -13.37
C GLY A 213 12.94 -9.68 -12.07
N MET A 214 13.35 -8.59 -11.43
CA MET A 214 12.71 -8.10 -10.20
C MET A 214 11.33 -7.47 -10.45
N ILE A 215 11.10 -6.87 -11.62
CA ILE A 215 9.76 -6.45 -12.05
C ILE A 215 8.86 -7.68 -12.16
N LEU A 216 9.30 -8.75 -12.84
CA LEU A 216 8.57 -10.02 -12.91
C LEU A 216 8.24 -10.57 -11.52
N LEU A 217 9.23 -10.66 -10.63
CA LEU A 217 9.00 -11.19 -9.28
C LEU A 217 8.13 -10.30 -8.40
N SER A 218 8.06 -8.99 -8.67
CA SER A 218 7.22 -8.07 -7.89
C SER A 218 5.79 -8.07 -8.41
N ARG A 219 5.62 -7.94 -9.74
CA ARG A 219 4.35 -7.82 -10.47
C ARG A 219 4.52 -8.32 -11.92
N PRO A 220 4.18 -9.57 -12.24
CA PRO A 220 4.32 -10.11 -13.60
C PRO A 220 3.60 -9.27 -14.67
N VAL A 221 2.47 -8.65 -14.32
CA VAL A 221 1.70 -7.76 -15.20
C VAL A 221 2.51 -6.54 -15.69
N ASP A 222 3.47 -6.07 -14.90
CA ASP A 222 4.28 -4.89 -15.23
C ASP A 222 5.30 -5.17 -16.33
N LEU A 223 5.49 -6.43 -16.74
CA LEU A 223 6.20 -6.74 -17.97
C LEU A 223 5.54 -6.06 -19.19
N LEU A 224 4.23 -5.82 -19.18
CA LEU A 224 3.55 -5.03 -20.22
C LEU A 224 4.10 -3.60 -20.34
N LEU A 225 4.59 -3.03 -19.24
CA LEU A 225 5.21 -1.70 -19.25
C LEU A 225 6.61 -1.70 -19.87
N ILE A 226 7.27 -2.86 -19.92
CA ILE A 226 8.65 -3.01 -20.36
C ILE A 226 8.74 -3.53 -21.79
N LEU A 227 7.82 -4.40 -22.22
CA LEU A 227 7.83 -5.01 -23.55
C LEU A 227 7.98 -4.02 -24.72
N PRO A 228 7.33 -2.84 -24.74
CA PRO A 228 7.52 -1.87 -25.82
C PRO A 228 8.96 -1.38 -25.99
N PHE A 229 9.81 -1.46 -24.96
CA PHE A 229 11.22 -1.08 -25.05
C PHE A 229 12.05 -2.03 -25.92
N LEU A 230 11.52 -3.19 -26.32
CA LEU A 230 12.13 -4.04 -27.36
C LEU A 230 12.28 -3.31 -28.70
N ILE A 231 11.50 -2.25 -28.95
CA ILE A 231 11.67 -1.38 -30.13
C ILE A 231 13.08 -0.77 -30.19
N LEU A 232 13.76 -0.60 -29.05
CA LEU A 232 15.12 -0.10 -28.99
C LEU A 232 16.15 -1.08 -29.59
N LEU A 233 15.79 -2.34 -29.87
CA LEU A 233 16.62 -3.30 -30.59
C LEU A 233 16.89 -2.92 -32.04
N ARG A 234 16.19 -1.94 -32.60
CA ARG A 234 16.60 -1.32 -33.88
C ARG A 234 17.98 -0.65 -33.78
N ASN A 235 18.39 -0.23 -32.58
CA ASN A 235 19.73 0.28 -32.33
C ASN A 235 20.71 -0.90 -32.31
N GLN A 236 21.64 -0.92 -33.27
CA GLN A 236 22.58 -2.03 -33.46
C GLN A 236 23.42 -2.32 -32.21
N HIS A 237 23.77 -1.30 -31.44
CA HIS A 237 24.57 -1.45 -30.21
C HIS A 237 23.80 -2.18 -29.11
N ILE A 238 22.51 -1.85 -28.94
CA ILE A 238 21.63 -2.53 -27.98
C ILE A 238 21.41 -3.97 -28.43
N ARG A 239 21.09 -4.17 -29.71
CA ARG A 239 20.88 -5.51 -30.30
C ARG A 239 22.07 -6.43 -30.13
N LYS A 240 23.30 -5.92 -30.28
CA LYS A 240 24.52 -6.73 -30.13
C LYS A 240 24.72 -7.25 -28.70
N ASN A 241 24.25 -6.53 -27.69
CA ASN A 241 24.51 -6.83 -26.28
C ASN A 241 23.29 -7.32 -25.50
N ILE A 242 22.10 -7.36 -26.12
CA ILE A 242 20.84 -7.75 -25.47
C ILE A 242 20.90 -9.15 -24.84
N TRP A 243 21.73 -10.04 -25.38
CA TRP A 243 21.93 -11.38 -24.84
C TRP A 243 22.40 -11.36 -23.37
N ILE A 244 23.12 -10.32 -22.94
CA ILE A 244 23.54 -10.14 -21.53
C ILE A 244 22.33 -9.86 -20.64
N THR A 245 21.42 -8.98 -21.10
CA THR A 245 20.14 -8.72 -20.42
C THR A 245 19.31 -10.00 -20.34
N VAL A 246 19.23 -10.77 -21.44
CA VAL A 246 18.48 -12.04 -21.47
C VAL A 246 19.10 -13.05 -20.52
N ALA A 247 20.42 -13.26 -20.56
CA ALA A 247 21.13 -14.21 -19.70
C ALA A 247 20.98 -13.91 -18.21
N THR A 248 20.79 -12.64 -17.84
CA THR A 248 20.60 -12.22 -16.45
C THR A 248 19.13 -12.19 -16.02
N PHE A 249 18.20 -12.01 -16.96
CA PHE A 249 16.76 -12.16 -16.74
C PHE A 249 16.32 -13.63 -16.59
N VAL A 250 16.88 -14.53 -17.40
CA VAL A 250 16.49 -15.95 -17.46
C VAL A 250 16.49 -16.66 -16.10
N PRO A 251 17.48 -16.47 -15.21
CA PRO A 251 17.44 -17.05 -13.86
C PRO A 251 16.22 -16.62 -13.03
N PHE A 252 15.78 -15.37 -13.14
CA PHE A 252 14.58 -14.89 -12.44
C PHE A 252 13.32 -15.51 -13.02
N LEU A 253 13.24 -15.62 -14.35
CA LEU A 253 12.13 -16.30 -15.02
C LEU A 253 12.06 -17.78 -14.63
N ALA A 254 13.19 -18.48 -14.69
CA ALA A 254 13.30 -19.88 -14.29
C ALA A 254 12.92 -20.07 -12.81
N PHE A 255 13.39 -19.18 -11.93
CA PHE A 255 13.01 -19.19 -10.53
C PHE A 255 11.50 -18.97 -10.34
N ASN A 256 10.90 -17.99 -11.02
CA ASN A 256 9.45 -17.74 -10.94
C ASN A 256 8.64 -18.96 -11.40
N MET A 257 9.01 -19.55 -12.54
CA MET A 257 8.34 -20.75 -13.08
C MET A 257 8.50 -21.96 -12.15
N ALA A 258 9.69 -22.14 -11.56
CA ALA A 258 9.94 -23.22 -10.61
C ALA A 258 9.16 -23.01 -9.30
N TYR A 259 9.11 -21.77 -8.81
CA TYR A 259 8.32 -21.38 -7.64
C TYR A 259 6.83 -21.66 -7.87
N ASP A 260 6.28 -21.16 -8.98
CA ASP A 260 4.86 -21.35 -9.31
C ASP A 260 4.53 -22.83 -9.56
N HIS A 261 5.42 -23.58 -10.21
CA HIS A 261 5.22 -25.02 -10.39
C HIS A 261 5.24 -25.77 -9.04
N TYR A 262 6.17 -25.44 -8.15
CA TYR A 262 6.30 -26.11 -6.86
C TYR A 262 5.13 -25.81 -5.93
N PHE A 263 4.72 -24.55 -5.82
CA PHE A 263 3.72 -24.10 -4.86
C PHE A 263 2.28 -24.13 -5.40
N HIS A 264 2.09 -23.86 -6.70
CA HIS A 264 0.76 -23.75 -7.32
C HIS A 264 0.49 -24.85 -8.37
N GLY A 265 1.44 -25.77 -8.60
CA GLY A 265 1.30 -26.90 -9.52
C GLY A 265 1.41 -26.53 -11.02
N HIS A 266 1.59 -25.26 -11.37
CA HIS A 266 1.66 -24.80 -12.75
C HIS A 266 2.73 -23.72 -12.94
N ILE A 267 3.44 -23.76 -14.07
CA ILE A 267 4.56 -22.83 -14.39
C ILE A 267 4.14 -21.39 -14.69
N VAL A 268 2.85 -21.12 -14.89
CA VAL A 268 2.29 -19.78 -15.19
C VAL A 268 1.16 -19.41 -14.21
N SER A 269 0.98 -20.19 -13.14
CA SER A 269 0.02 -19.84 -12.10
C SER A 269 0.67 -18.85 -11.15
N THR A 270 0.60 -17.56 -11.49
CA THR A 270 0.76 -16.49 -10.49
C THR A 270 -0.20 -16.80 -9.35
N GLY A 271 0.17 -16.63 -8.06
CA GLY A 271 -0.65 -16.98 -6.87
C GLY A 271 -2.11 -16.46 -6.83
N TYR A 272 -2.52 -15.67 -7.82
CA TYR A 272 -3.88 -15.62 -8.35
C TYR A 272 -4.33 -16.92 -9.08
N GLY A 273 -3.82 -18.11 -8.75
CA GLY A 273 -3.94 -19.32 -9.58
C GLY A 273 -5.37 -19.86 -9.76
N SER A 274 -6.26 -19.49 -8.84
CA SER A 274 -7.71 -19.70 -8.92
C SER A 274 -8.44 -18.63 -9.74
N VAL A 275 -7.84 -17.44 -9.89
CA VAL A 275 -8.36 -16.24 -10.56
C VAL A 275 -7.87 -16.18 -12.03
N ALA A 276 -6.64 -16.60 -12.31
CA ALA A 276 -6.04 -16.63 -13.64
C ALA A 276 -6.64 -17.69 -14.59
N LYS A 277 -7.49 -18.59 -14.09
CA LYS A 277 -8.19 -19.61 -14.90
C LYS A 277 -9.40 -19.08 -15.67
N GLU A 278 -9.80 -17.83 -15.42
CA GLU A 278 -11.04 -17.29 -15.93
C GLU A 278 -10.80 -16.03 -16.77
N LEU A 279 -10.67 -16.21 -18.10
CA LEU A 279 -10.83 -15.12 -19.08
C LEU A 279 -12.14 -14.33 -18.84
N SER A 280 -13.14 -14.96 -18.21
CA SER A 280 -14.38 -14.33 -17.71
C SER A 280 -14.13 -13.16 -16.75
N LEU A 281 -12.99 -13.09 -16.06
CA LEU A 281 -12.64 -11.94 -15.22
C LEU A 281 -12.23 -10.71 -16.02
N PHE A 282 -11.89 -10.86 -17.29
CA PHE A 282 -11.57 -9.78 -18.22
C PHE A 282 -12.72 -9.49 -19.19
N SER A 283 -13.95 -9.53 -18.67
CA SER A 283 -15.19 -9.36 -19.44
C SER A 283 -15.83 -7.98 -19.28
N PHE A 284 -15.23 -7.06 -18.51
CA PHE A 284 -15.81 -5.75 -18.29
C PHE A 284 -15.81 -4.92 -19.59
N PRO A 285 -16.87 -4.14 -19.88
CA PRO A 285 -16.91 -3.30 -21.08
C PRO A 285 -15.75 -2.30 -21.13
N LEU A 286 -14.99 -2.35 -22.24
CA LEU A 286 -13.76 -1.58 -22.41
C LEU A 286 -13.96 -0.07 -22.21
N ILE A 287 -14.97 0.53 -22.84
CA ILE A 287 -15.15 1.99 -22.81
C ILE A 287 -15.47 2.50 -21.39
N PRO A 288 -16.46 1.95 -20.65
CA PRO A 288 -16.66 2.28 -19.24
C PRO A 288 -15.43 2.03 -18.37
N GLY A 289 -14.68 0.94 -18.61
CA GLY A 289 -13.46 0.64 -17.87
C GLY A 289 -12.35 1.67 -18.09
N LEU A 290 -12.16 2.12 -19.35
CA LEU A 290 -11.21 3.17 -19.70
C LEU A 290 -11.61 4.50 -19.07
N LEU A 291 -12.88 4.90 -19.21
CA LEU A 291 -13.39 6.13 -18.61
C LEU A 291 -13.27 6.10 -17.09
N GLY A 292 -13.54 4.95 -16.47
CA GLY A 292 -13.38 4.72 -15.05
C GLY A 292 -11.95 4.94 -14.58
N ASN A 293 -10.98 4.24 -15.19
CA ASN A 293 -9.56 4.35 -14.83
C ASN A 293 -8.97 5.75 -15.10
N LEU A 294 -9.50 6.52 -16.05
CA LEU A 294 -8.96 7.83 -16.42
C LEU A 294 -9.66 9.00 -15.72
N PHE A 295 -10.98 8.96 -15.60
CA PHE A 295 -11.81 10.13 -15.31
C PHE A 295 -12.81 9.93 -14.17
N SER A 296 -12.93 8.74 -13.58
CA SER A 296 -13.80 8.55 -12.42
C SER A 296 -13.42 9.54 -11.30
N PRO A 297 -14.39 10.28 -10.73
CA PRO A 297 -14.17 11.11 -9.55
C PRO A 297 -13.48 10.42 -8.37
N SER A 298 -13.70 9.10 -8.21
CA SER A 298 -13.12 8.32 -7.12
C SER A 298 -11.89 7.50 -7.52
N LYS A 299 -11.74 7.13 -8.80
CA LYS A 299 -10.71 6.18 -9.25
C LYS A 299 -9.99 6.59 -10.55
N GLY A 300 -10.11 7.85 -10.96
CA GLY A 300 -9.56 8.34 -12.20
C GLY A 300 -8.14 8.87 -12.06
N LEU A 301 -7.22 8.39 -12.90
CA LEU A 301 -5.84 8.87 -13.01
C LEU A 301 -5.77 10.40 -13.13
N PHE A 302 -6.58 11.01 -13.99
CA PHE A 302 -6.53 12.45 -14.24
C PHE A 302 -7.27 13.29 -13.21
N VAL A 303 -8.04 12.66 -12.32
CA VAL A 303 -8.65 13.32 -11.16
C VAL A 303 -7.62 13.41 -10.04
N PHE A 304 -6.95 12.29 -9.73
CA PHE A 304 -6.00 12.22 -8.62
C PHE A 304 -4.63 12.79 -8.96
N MET A 305 -4.23 12.68 -10.23
CA MET A 305 -2.91 13.06 -10.74
C MET A 305 -3.04 13.77 -12.10
N PRO A 306 -3.70 14.95 -12.18
CA PRO A 306 -3.93 15.66 -13.44
C PRO A 306 -2.65 16.00 -14.21
N TRP A 307 -1.49 16.07 -13.54
CA TRP A 307 -0.20 16.25 -14.19
C TRP A 307 0.14 15.15 -15.20
N ALA A 308 -0.43 13.95 -15.05
CA ALA A 308 -0.25 12.83 -15.97
C ALA A 308 -0.69 13.17 -17.41
N LEU A 309 -1.64 14.10 -17.59
CA LEU A 309 -2.10 14.57 -18.92
C LEU A 309 -0.96 15.13 -19.78
N ILE A 310 0.04 15.77 -19.15
CA ILE A 310 1.19 16.37 -19.85
C ILE A 310 1.96 15.31 -20.64
N SER A 311 2.02 14.08 -20.12
CA SER A 311 2.70 12.93 -20.74
C SER A 311 2.16 12.61 -22.13
N PHE A 312 0.86 12.81 -22.35
CA PHE A 312 0.17 12.47 -23.58
C PHE A 312 0.31 13.53 -24.67
N ALA A 313 0.85 14.71 -24.33
CA ALA A 313 1.12 15.75 -25.33
C ALA A 313 2.14 15.30 -26.40
N TRP A 314 2.92 14.26 -26.12
CA TRP A 314 3.79 13.59 -27.10
C TRP A 314 3.04 12.97 -28.28
N ILE A 315 1.75 12.65 -28.17
CA ILE A 315 0.92 12.15 -29.28
C ILE A 315 0.95 13.13 -30.47
N THR A 316 1.02 14.43 -30.21
CA THR A 316 1.14 15.47 -31.25
C THR A 316 2.43 15.37 -32.08
N ARG A 317 3.43 14.63 -31.59
CA ARG A 317 4.75 14.45 -32.22
C ARG A 317 4.97 13.04 -32.77
N PHE A 318 3.93 12.21 -32.89
CA PHE A 318 4.03 10.83 -33.38
C PHE A 318 4.61 10.71 -34.81
N ARG A 319 4.47 11.75 -35.64
CA ARG A 319 5.07 11.82 -36.98
C ARG A 319 6.55 12.23 -36.97
N SER A 320 7.10 12.61 -35.82
CA SER A 320 8.49 13.05 -35.70
C SER A 320 9.42 11.84 -35.59
N GLN A 321 10.33 11.68 -36.56
CA GLN A 321 11.38 10.67 -36.50
C GLN A 321 12.26 10.80 -35.25
N ARG A 322 12.47 12.02 -34.74
CA ARG A 322 13.21 12.25 -33.50
C ARG A 322 12.50 11.66 -32.28
N PHE A 323 11.17 11.81 -32.20
CA PHE A 323 10.38 11.21 -31.13
C PHE A 323 10.34 9.69 -31.27
N ASN A 324 10.04 9.20 -32.48
CA ASN A 324 9.96 7.77 -32.75
C ASN A 324 11.27 7.07 -32.47
N ASN A 325 12.41 7.74 -32.67
CA ASN A 325 13.74 7.22 -32.36
C ASN A 325 14.13 7.29 -30.88
N SER A 326 13.43 8.08 -30.07
CA SER A 326 13.74 8.30 -28.64
C SER A 326 13.16 7.24 -27.70
N ILE A 327 13.56 7.30 -26.42
CA ILE A 327 13.00 6.48 -25.34
C ILE A 327 11.54 6.86 -24.98
N TYR A 328 11.08 8.05 -25.35
CA TYR A 328 9.73 8.52 -25.04
C TYR A 328 8.67 7.76 -25.84
N PHE A 329 9.00 7.26 -27.04
CA PHE A 329 8.07 6.48 -27.86
C PHE A 329 7.66 5.16 -27.20
N PRO A 330 8.58 4.25 -26.84
CA PRO A 330 8.21 3.02 -26.15
C PRO A 330 7.57 3.31 -24.78
N ALA A 331 8.02 4.33 -24.05
CA ALA A 331 7.40 4.73 -22.78
C ALA A 331 5.92 5.14 -22.92
N LEU A 332 5.58 5.87 -23.98
CA LEU A 332 4.18 6.23 -24.28
C LEU A 332 3.38 5.00 -24.71
N LEU A 333 3.98 4.13 -25.52
CA LEU A 333 3.33 2.91 -26.01
C LEU A 333 2.99 1.94 -24.86
N SER A 334 3.82 1.88 -23.82
CA SER A 334 3.59 1.07 -22.60
C SER A 334 2.29 1.37 -21.87
N PHE A 335 1.79 2.60 -21.95
CA PHE A 335 0.56 2.98 -21.25
C PHE A 335 -0.69 2.26 -21.80
N PHE A 336 -0.79 2.10 -23.12
CA PHE A 336 -2.00 1.62 -23.78
C PHE A 336 -2.37 0.16 -23.49
N PRO A 337 -1.47 -0.84 -23.68
CA PRO A 337 -1.82 -2.23 -23.36
C PRO A 337 -2.08 -2.39 -21.85
N TYR A 338 -1.36 -1.64 -21.02
CA TYR A 338 -1.51 -1.68 -19.57
C TYR A 338 -2.89 -1.17 -19.12
N ILE A 339 -3.35 -0.02 -19.62
CA ILE A 339 -4.69 0.48 -19.27
C ILE A 339 -5.80 -0.37 -19.87
N VAL A 340 -5.63 -0.91 -21.09
CA VAL A 340 -6.63 -1.81 -21.70
C VAL A 340 -6.85 -3.05 -20.86
N LEU A 341 -5.78 -3.64 -20.32
CA LEU A 341 -5.87 -4.79 -19.42
C LEU A 341 -6.75 -4.47 -18.20
N TYR A 342 -6.46 -3.38 -17.50
CA TYR A 342 -7.21 -2.99 -16.29
C TYR A 342 -8.61 -2.46 -16.58
N ALA A 343 -8.86 -1.92 -17.78
CA ALA A 343 -10.19 -1.53 -18.21
C ALA A 343 -11.11 -2.73 -18.46
N LEU A 344 -10.56 -3.87 -18.89
CA LEU A 344 -11.31 -5.11 -19.10
C LEU A 344 -11.52 -5.91 -17.81
N TYR A 345 -10.73 -5.65 -16.77
CA TYR A 345 -10.81 -6.37 -15.50
C TYR A 345 -12.13 -6.08 -14.76
N TYR A 346 -12.81 -7.13 -14.27
CA TYR A 346 -14.12 -7.03 -13.60
C TYR A 346 -14.13 -6.05 -12.42
N GLN A 347 -12.99 -5.93 -11.73
CA GLN A 347 -12.79 -5.01 -10.62
C GLN A 347 -11.83 -3.88 -11.02
N TRP A 348 -12.10 -3.21 -12.14
CA TRP A 348 -11.30 -2.10 -12.68
C TRP A 348 -11.05 -0.98 -11.65
N SER A 349 -11.94 -0.82 -10.66
CA SER A 349 -11.84 0.20 -9.60
C SER A 349 -10.74 -0.06 -8.58
N ALA A 350 -9.99 -1.16 -8.70
CA ALA A 350 -8.94 -1.58 -7.78
C ALA A 350 -9.39 -1.84 -6.33
N GLY A 351 -10.68 -2.13 -6.13
CA GLY A 351 -11.23 -2.57 -4.85
C GLY A 351 -11.11 -1.54 -3.73
N ALA A 352 -10.99 -2.02 -2.48
CA ALA A 352 -10.93 -1.21 -1.27
C ALA A 352 -9.55 -0.55 -1.05
N SER A 353 -9.05 0.15 -2.06
CA SER A 353 -7.81 0.93 -2.01
C SER A 353 -8.11 2.42 -2.18
N TYR A 354 -7.16 3.29 -1.81
CA TYR A 354 -7.25 4.72 -2.08
C TYR A 354 -6.85 5.02 -3.53
N GLY A 355 -7.62 5.84 -4.25
CA GLY A 355 -7.25 6.34 -5.57
C GLY A 355 -7.20 5.28 -6.69
N PRO A 356 -6.71 5.67 -7.89
CA PRO A 356 -6.50 4.80 -9.05
C PRO A 356 -5.34 3.77 -8.90
N ARG A 357 -5.29 2.96 -7.83
CA ARG A 357 -4.17 2.07 -7.47
C ARG A 357 -3.53 1.28 -8.62
N TYR A 358 -4.30 0.76 -9.58
CA TYR A 358 -3.70 0.02 -10.72
C TYR A 358 -2.82 0.88 -11.62
N MET A 359 -3.04 2.19 -11.67
CA MET A 359 -2.25 3.14 -12.43
C MET A 359 -0.97 3.55 -11.68
N THR A 360 -0.74 3.08 -10.45
CA THR A 360 0.47 3.40 -9.68
C THR A 360 1.74 3.00 -10.44
N ASP A 361 1.78 1.81 -11.06
CA ASP A 361 3.04 1.28 -11.64
C ASP A 361 3.48 2.02 -12.92
N VAL A 362 2.57 2.72 -13.60
CA VAL A 362 2.88 3.50 -14.82
C VAL A 362 3.41 4.92 -14.53
N LEU A 363 3.33 5.38 -13.28
CA LEU A 363 3.72 6.74 -12.88
C LEU A 363 5.18 7.12 -13.21
N PRO A 364 6.18 6.23 -13.05
CA PRO A 364 7.54 6.49 -13.53
C PRO A 364 7.63 6.89 -15.01
N LEU A 365 6.90 6.17 -15.88
CA LEU A 365 6.89 6.42 -17.32
C LEU A 365 6.23 7.77 -17.62
N LEU A 366 5.09 8.05 -16.98
CA LEU A 366 4.38 9.33 -17.12
C LEU A 366 5.25 10.50 -16.67
N ALA A 367 5.99 10.37 -15.56
CA ALA A 367 6.89 11.42 -15.10
C ALA A 367 8.04 11.69 -16.10
N ILE A 368 8.62 10.66 -16.70
CA ILE A 368 9.64 10.82 -17.77
C ILE A 368 9.03 11.47 -19.01
N LEU A 369 7.85 11.02 -19.45
CA LEU A 369 7.16 11.58 -20.61
C LEU A 369 6.82 13.06 -20.41
N GLY A 370 6.19 13.40 -19.28
CA GLY A 370 5.80 14.76 -18.96
C GLY A 370 7.02 15.69 -18.83
N SER A 371 8.07 15.25 -18.13
CA SER A 371 9.30 16.04 -17.97
C SER A 371 10.04 16.25 -19.30
N GLY A 372 10.10 15.21 -20.14
CA GLY A 372 10.62 15.27 -21.51
C GLY A 372 9.86 16.26 -22.38
N TYR A 373 8.53 16.23 -22.32
CA TYR A 373 7.69 17.16 -23.08
C TYR A 373 7.90 18.60 -22.60
N MET A 374 7.82 18.85 -21.28
CA MET A 374 7.96 20.18 -20.68
C MET A 374 9.35 20.80 -20.93
N THR A 375 10.40 19.99 -20.98
CA THR A 375 11.75 20.47 -21.31
C THR A 375 11.80 21.09 -22.71
N ASN A 376 11.09 20.48 -23.67
CA ASN A 376 11.06 20.88 -25.07
C ASN A 376 9.99 21.94 -25.40
N LEU A 377 9.21 22.40 -24.42
CA LEU A 377 8.28 23.51 -24.62
C LEU A 377 9.04 24.83 -24.76
N ASN A 378 8.82 25.52 -25.89
CA ASN A 378 9.34 26.87 -26.10
C ASN A 378 8.40 27.91 -25.45
N ILE A 379 8.53 28.05 -24.15
CA ILE A 379 7.73 28.97 -23.32
C ILE A 379 8.17 30.43 -23.51
N ALA A 380 9.37 30.68 -24.04
CA ALA A 380 9.94 32.02 -24.22
C ALA A 380 9.14 32.90 -25.20
N ASN A 381 8.37 32.29 -26.10
CA ASN A 381 7.54 33.01 -27.08
C ASN A 381 6.13 33.35 -26.54
N LEU A 382 5.80 33.00 -25.30
CA LEU A 382 4.53 33.36 -24.70
C LEU A 382 4.54 34.82 -24.21
N THR A 383 3.42 35.51 -24.39
CA THR A 383 3.20 36.81 -23.73
C THR A 383 3.26 36.65 -22.20
N LEU A 384 3.61 37.71 -21.47
CA LEU A 384 3.70 37.69 -20.00
C LEU A 384 2.40 37.17 -19.35
N LEU A 385 1.24 37.56 -19.88
CA LEU A 385 -0.07 37.08 -19.41
C LEU A 385 -0.20 35.56 -19.57
N LYS A 386 0.08 35.03 -20.77
CA LYS A 386 0.02 33.59 -21.04
C LYS A 386 1.03 32.80 -20.20
N LEU A 387 2.20 33.38 -19.94
CA LEU A 387 3.22 32.80 -19.07
C LEU A 387 2.76 32.71 -17.61
N ASN A 388 2.14 33.77 -17.09
CA ASN A 388 1.62 33.80 -15.73
C ASN A 388 0.44 32.84 -15.57
N THR A 389 -0.48 32.78 -16.54
CA THR A 389 -1.56 31.79 -16.55
C THR A 389 -1.01 30.36 -16.59
N PHE A 390 -0.01 30.08 -17.43
CA PHE A 390 0.63 28.76 -17.49
C PHE A 390 1.27 28.37 -16.14
N ARG A 391 1.98 29.30 -15.49
CA ARG A 391 2.59 29.08 -14.17
C ARG A 391 1.52 28.84 -13.09
N ALA A 392 0.45 29.62 -13.09
CA ALA A 392 -0.67 29.48 -12.16
C ALA A 392 -1.36 28.12 -12.32
N LEU A 393 -1.68 27.72 -13.55
CA LEU A 393 -2.28 26.41 -13.82
C LEU A 393 -1.37 25.25 -13.42
N THR A 394 -0.06 25.36 -13.69
CA THR A 394 0.92 24.36 -13.25
C THR A 394 0.97 24.27 -11.72
N GLY A 395 0.98 25.42 -11.04
CA GLY A 395 0.94 25.48 -9.58
C GLY A 395 -0.32 24.86 -8.99
N LEU A 396 -1.49 25.11 -9.59
CA LEU A 396 -2.77 24.51 -9.20
C LEU A 396 -2.77 23.00 -9.38
N VAL A 397 -2.25 22.49 -10.50
CA VAL A 397 -2.13 21.05 -10.77
C VAL A 397 -1.22 20.38 -9.73
N ILE A 398 -0.08 20.98 -9.41
CA ILE A 398 0.85 20.47 -8.38
C ILE A 398 0.15 20.46 -7.02
N ALA A 399 -0.45 21.58 -6.62
CA ALA A 399 -1.10 21.73 -5.33
C ALA A 399 -2.27 20.76 -5.16
N TRP A 400 -3.12 20.61 -6.19
CA TRP A 400 -4.23 19.66 -6.19
C TRP A 400 -3.75 18.22 -6.04
N SER A 401 -2.75 17.83 -6.83
CA SER A 401 -2.22 16.46 -6.80
C SER A 401 -1.65 16.13 -5.42
N ILE A 402 -0.81 17.02 -4.86
CA ILE A 402 -0.24 16.85 -3.52
C ILE A 402 -1.33 16.83 -2.45
N ALA A 403 -2.33 17.71 -2.52
CA ALA A 403 -3.41 17.77 -1.55
C ALA A 403 -4.19 16.46 -1.48
N LEU A 404 -4.53 15.85 -2.61
CA LEU A 404 -5.18 14.54 -2.62
C LEU A 404 -4.29 13.45 -2.01
N GLN A 405 -3.00 13.40 -2.35
CA GLN A 405 -2.13 12.38 -1.76
C GLN A 405 -1.90 12.57 -0.26
N LEU A 406 -1.88 13.82 0.23
CA LEU A 406 -1.88 14.13 1.65
C LEU A 406 -3.12 13.57 2.34
N LEU A 407 -4.31 13.75 1.74
CA LEU A 407 -5.54 13.16 2.27
C LEU A 407 -5.43 11.64 2.39
N GLY A 408 -5.06 10.95 1.32
CA GLY A 408 -4.92 9.48 1.32
C GLY A 408 -3.83 8.96 2.28
N THR A 409 -2.90 9.81 2.72
CA THR A 409 -1.78 9.42 3.59
C THR A 409 -2.03 9.75 5.07
N TYR A 410 -2.69 10.86 5.36
CA TYR A 410 -2.78 11.42 6.71
C TYR A 410 -4.19 11.34 7.31
N VAL A 411 -5.23 11.18 6.49
CA VAL A 411 -6.59 11.05 7.01
C VAL A 411 -6.87 9.58 7.32
N PRO A 412 -7.20 9.23 8.58
CA PRO A 412 -7.54 7.85 8.96
C PRO A 412 -8.79 7.35 8.21
N GLY A 413 -8.87 6.05 7.92
CA GLY A 413 -10.04 5.44 7.28
C GLY A 413 -9.84 4.95 5.84
N GLY A 414 -8.61 4.52 5.49
CA GLY A 414 -8.15 4.10 4.15
C GLY A 414 -9.12 3.28 3.26
N SER A 415 -10.06 2.54 3.85
CA SER A 415 -11.10 1.77 3.15
C SER A 415 -12.54 2.21 3.46
N ALA A 416 -12.75 3.09 4.44
CA ALA A 416 -14.07 3.43 4.99
C ALA A 416 -15.00 4.05 3.95
N TRP A 417 -14.46 4.72 2.92
CA TRP A 417 -15.25 5.14 1.76
C TRP A 417 -15.86 3.94 1.02
N ASN A 418 -15.09 2.88 0.79
CA ASN A 418 -15.57 1.66 0.14
C ASN A 418 -16.57 0.90 1.03
N ASP A 419 -16.35 0.92 2.35
CA ASP A 419 -17.22 0.24 3.32
C ASP A 419 -18.56 0.98 3.55
N ALA A 420 -18.57 2.31 3.37
CA ALA A 420 -19.78 3.14 3.43
C ALA A 420 -20.76 2.88 2.27
N TYR A 421 -20.30 2.24 1.19
CA TYR A 421 -21.12 1.91 0.03
C TYR A 421 -21.22 0.38 -0.14
N SER A 422 -22.37 -0.17 0.23
CA SER A 422 -22.71 -1.61 0.24
C SER A 422 -22.21 -2.41 -0.99
N PRO A 423 -21.82 -3.69 -0.83
CA PRO A 423 -21.36 -4.57 -1.92
C PRO A 423 -22.29 -4.63 -3.13
N ASN A 424 -23.58 -4.38 -2.95
CA ASN A 424 -24.59 -4.46 -4.01
C ASN A 424 -24.64 -3.23 -4.93
N ASN A 425 -23.86 -2.17 -4.66
CA ASN A 425 -23.93 -0.91 -5.43
C ASN A 425 -22.58 -0.21 -5.63
N PHE A 426 -21.49 -0.98 -5.74
CA PHE A 426 -20.10 -0.50 -5.76
C PHE A 426 -19.79 0.52 -6.89
N PHE A 427 -20.56 0.51 -7.99
CA PHE A 427 -20.27 1.35 -9.17
C PHE A 427 -20.89 2.75 -9.13
N THR A 428 -22.02 2.92 -8.43
CA THR A 428 -22.77 4.19 -8.43
C THR A 428 -22.00 5.35 -7.75
N PRO A 429 -21.31 5.16 -6.61
CA PRO A 429 -20.54 6.22 -5.95
C PRO A 429 -19.29 6.65 -6.73
N LEU A 430 -18.74 5.78 -7.61
CA LEU A 430 -17.53 6.05 -8.39
C LEU A 430 -17.69 7.25 -9.34
N TRP A 431 -18.92 7.63 -9.67
CA TRP A 431 -19.24 8.69 -10.64
C TRP A 431 -19.92 9.92 -10.01
N ILE A 432 -20.24 9.88 -8.71
CA ILE A 432 -20.91 10.99 -8.02
C ILE A 432 -19.86 11.87 -7.36
N ILE A 433 -19.72 13.13 -7.81
CA ILE A 433 -18.72 14.07 -7.28
C ILE A 433 -18.88 14.27 -5.75
N ARG A 434 -20.11 14.47 -5.26
CA ARG A 434 -20.37 14.67 -3.82
C ARG A 434 -20.16 13.43 -2.96
N GLY A 435 -20.30 12.25 -3.55
CA GLY A 435 -20.05 10.96 -2.91
C GLY A 435 -18.69 10.37 -3.28
N SER A 436 -17.82 11.15 -3.93
CA SER A 436 -16.53 10.67 -4.42
C SER A 436 -15.58 10.41 -3.27
N GLU A 437 -14.57 9.57 -3.52
CA GLU A 437 -13.53 9.27 -2.54
C GLU A 437 -12.84 10.56 -2.09
N ALA A 438 -12.42 11.42 -3.03
CA ALA A 438 -11.81 12.71 -2.69
C ALA A 438 -12.72 13.56 -1.79
N ALA A 439 -14.01 13.68 -2.11
CA ALA A 439 -14.96 14.45 -1.31
C ALA A 439 -15.13 13.87 0.12
N TYR A 440 -15.18 12.54 0.25
CA TYR A 440 -15.25 11.87 1.55
C TYR A 440 -14.04 12.21 2.42
N TYR A 441 -12.82 12.11 1.88
CA TYR A 441 -11.61 12.40 2.63
C TYR A 441 -11.48 13.89 2.99
N PHE A 442 -11.88 14.81 2.08
CA PHE A 442 -11.95 16.23 2.40
C PHE A 442 -12.94 16.53 3.54
N ASN A 443 -14.11 15.91 3.52
CA ASN A 443 -15.12 16.10 4.56
C ASN A 443 -14.66 15.53 5.91
N THR A 444 -13.96 14.39 5.89
CA THR A 444 -13.38 13.75 7.09
C THR A 444 -12.26 14.60 7.70
N LEU A 445 -11.43 15.23 6.87
CA LEU A 445 -10.45 16.22 7.34
C LEU A 445 -11.16 17.43 7.97
N LYS A 446 -12.24 17.92 7.34
CA LYS A 446 -12.99 19.07 7.85
C LYS A 446 -13.63 18.78 9.22
N SER A 447 -14.22 17.61 9.41
CA SER A 447 -14.84 17.21 10.67
C SER A 447 -13.83 16.98 11.78
N SER A 448 -12.66 16.39 11.48
CA SER A 448 -11.59 16.20 12.47
C SER A 448 -10.94 17.51 12.96
N LEU A 449 -11.05 18.59 12.19
CA LEU A 449 -10.58 19.93 12.57
C LEU A 449 -11.61 20.74 13.38
N LEU A 450 -12.87 20.28 13.48
CA LEU A 450 -13.92 20.94 14.26
C LEU A 450 -14.04 20.28 15.64
N PRO A 451 -14.25 21.05 16.73
CA PRO A 451 -14.53 20.45 18.04
C PRO A 451 -15.79 19.59 17.95
N ALA A 452 -15.71 18.35 18.42
CA ALA A 452 -16.83 17.43 18.43
C ALA A 452 -18.02 18.08 19.15
N ALA A 453 -19.17 18.18 18.48
CA ALA A 453 -20.40 18.55 19.15
C ALA A 453 -20.73 17.50 20.22
N PRO A 454 -21.22 17.88 21.40
CA PRO A 454 -21.65 16.90 22.40
C PRO A 454 -22.88 16.15 21.86
N ILE A 455 -22.73 14.85 21.58
CA ILE A 455 -23.83 13.99 21.12
C ILE A 455 -24.37 13.18 22.31
N THR A 456 -25.69 13.20 22.46
CA THR A 456 -26.49 12.50 23.50
C THR A 456 -26.39 10.97 23.41
N LYS A 457 -26.35 10.32 24.59
CA LYS A 457 -26.23 8.86 24.81
C LYS A 457 -27.22 8.02 23.96
N PRO A 458 -26.79 6.91 23.34
CA PRO A 458 -27.71 5.93 22.75
C PRO A 458 -28.31 5.00 23.81
N ASP A 459 -29.63 4.80 23.79
CA ASP A 459 -30.33 3.77 24.56
C ASP A 459 -30.21 2.40 23.86
N ALA A 460 -29.50 1.44 24.46
CA ALA A 460 -29.49 0.05 24.00
C ALA A 460 -29.59 -0.92 25.19
N ILE A 461 -30.63 -1.75 25.20
CA ILE A 461 -30.86 -2.83 26.19
C ILE A 461 -30.44 -4.15 25.54
N PHE A 462 -29.71 -5.01 26.26
CA PHE A 462 -29.29 -6.33 25.79
C PHE A 462 -30.26 -7.43 26.26
N SER A 463 -30.52 -8.44 25.44
CA SER A 463 -31.18 -9.68 25.89
C SER A 463 -30.60 -10.93 25.21
N ASN A 464 -30.37 -11.96 26.03
CA ASN A 464 -29.96 -13.33 25.72
C ASN A 464 -28.56 -13.49 25.09
N MET A 465 -27.58 -13.79 25.96
CA MET A 465 -26.23 -14.20 25.59
C MET A 465 -25.90 -15.55 26.22
N GLN A 466 -25.39 -16.50 25.43
CA GLN A 466 -24.67 -17.68 25.91
C GLN A 466 -23.19 -17.47 25.63
N LEU A 467 -22.38 -17.35 26.68
CA LEU A 467 -20.93 -17.29 26.56
C LEU A 467 -20.37 -18.68 26.28
N LEU A 468 -19.82 -18.85 25.08
CA LEU A 468 -18.97 -19.98 24.73
C LEU A 468 -17.51 -19.53 24.76
N TYR A 469 -16.92 -19.55 25.95
CA TYR A 469 -15.51 -19.24 26.17
C TYR A 469 -14.64 -20.40 25.67
N LYS A 470 -13.70 -20.12 24.76
CA LYS A 470 -12.65 -21.04 24.33
C LYS A 470 -11.29 -20.34 24.44
N PRO A 471 -10.53 -20.53 25.51
CA PRO A 471 -9.16 -20.03 25.60
C PRO A 471 -8.29 -20.83 24.64
N TYR A 472 -7.53 -20.16 23.78
CA TYR A 472 -6.54 -20.81 22.92
C TYR A 472 -5.19 -20.91 23.64
N ILE A 473 -5.17 -21.63 24.77
CA ILE A 473 -4.03 -22.43 25.25
C ILE A 473 -4.66 -23.65 25.95
N TYR A 474 -4.49 -24.83 25.36
CA TYR A 474 -4.83 -26.15 25.91
C TYR A 474 -6.32 -26.53 26.09
N GLU A 475 -6.52 -27.85 26.06
CA GLU A 475 -7.74 -28.60 25.81
C GLU A 475 -8.87 -28.41 26.86
N LYS A 476 -10.12 -28.58 26.39
CA LYS A 476 -11.35 -28.87 27.19
C LYS A 476 -12.16 -27.72 27.82
N GLY A 477 -11.99 -26.46 27.44
CA GLY A 477 -13.05 -25.45 27.70
C GLY A 477 -13.40 -25.19 29.17
N ILE A 478 -12.44 -25.36 30.07
CA ILE A 478 -12.57 -25.04 31.50
C ILE A 478 -11.76 -23.77 31.78
N MET A 479 -12.35 -22.77 32.45
CA MET A 479 -11.59 -21.59 32.89
C MET A 479 -10.45 -22.01 33.83
N PRO A 480 -9.26 -21.40 33.72
CA PRO A 480 -8.24 -21.53 34.76
C PRO A 480 -8.82 -21.11 36.11
N SER A 481 -8.64 -21.94 37.14
CA SER A 481 -9.00 -21.55 38.51
C SER A 481 -8.12 -20.42 39.04
N ILE A 482 -6.94 -20.23 38.43
CA ILE A 482 -5.96 -19.17 38.71
C ILE A 482 -5.35 -18.71 37.38
N PHE A 483 -5.33 -17.40 37.16
CA PHE A 483 -4.75 -16.75 35.99
C PHE A 483 -3.35 -16.22 36.29
N ILE A 484 -2.48 -16.22 35.28
CA ILE A 484 -1.11 -15.73 35.37
C ILE A 484 -1.13 -14.20 35.33
N PRO A 485 -0.39 -13.49 36.20
CA PRO A 485 -0.28 -12.03 36.15
C PRO A 485 0.24 -11.50 34.80
N ASN A 486 -0.23 -10.33 34.38
CA ASN A 486 0.24 -9.61 33.18
C ASN A 486 0.25 -10.45 31.88
N THR A 487 -0.74 -11.32 31.71
CA THR A 487 -0.85 -12.23 30.57
C THR A 487 -2.08 -11.91 29.75
N THR A 488 -1.94 -11.93 28.42
CA THR A 488 -3.05 -11.71 27.48
C THR A 488 -3.78 -13.02 27.20
N TYR A 489 -5.09 -13.02 27.36
CA TYR A 489 -5.98 -14.14 27.06
C TYR A 489 -6.93 -13.76 25.92
N VAL A 490 -7.36 -14.77 25.16
CA VAL A 490 -8.33 -14.63 24.06
C VAL A 490 -9.67 -15.22 24.50
N GLY A 491 -10.74 -14.51 24.21
CA GLY A 491 -12.12 -14.93 24.43
C GLY A 491 -12.96 -14.83 23.17
N THR A 492 -14.15 -15.41 23.22
CA THR A 492 -15.15 -15.30 22.16
C THR A 492 -16.51 -15.06 22.79
N VAL A 493 -17.28 -14.16 22.20
CA VAL A 493 -18.63 -13.83 22.65
C VAL A 493 -19.54 -13.64 21.45
N VAL A 494 -20.82 -13.99 21.58
CA VAL A 494 -21.85 -13.68 20.57
C VAL A 494 -22.78 -12.66 21.17
N VAL A 495 -22.79 -11.44 20.63
CA VAL A 495 -23.64 -10.35 21.12
C VAL A 495 -24.77 -10.09 20.14
N LYS A 496 -25.96 -9.72 20.64
CA LYS A 496 -27.12 -9.34 19.82
C LYS A 496 -27.45 -7.87 20.06
N ASN A 497 -27.62 -7.11 18.98
CA ASN A 497 -28.14 -5.75 19.05
C ASN A 497 -29.64 -5.81 19.29
N ALA A 498 -30.08 -5.50 20.51
CA ALA A 498 -31.49 -5.40 20.87
C ALA A 498 -31.97 -3.94 21.04
N GLY A 499 -31.12 -2.96 20.72
CA GLY A 499 -31.47 -1.55 20.65
C GLY A 499 -32.15 -1.15 19.34
N SER A 500 -32.52 0.12 19.23
CA SER A 500 -33.17 0.70 18.04
C SER A 500 -32.18 1.27 17.02
N GLN A 501 -30.91 1.44 17.39
CA GLN A 501 -29.84 1.99 16.56
C GLN A 501 -28.83 0.91 16.15
N GLY A 502 -28.29 1.03 14.94
CA GLY A 502 -27.22 0.14 14.46
C GLY A 502 -25.90 0.43 15.17
N TRP A 503 -25.13 -0.62 15.49
CA TRP A 503 -23.77 -0.48 16.00
C TRP A 503 -22.81 -0.37 14.81
N SER A 504 -22.07 0.72 14.69
CA SER A 504 -21.09 0.81 13.62
C SER A 504 -19.83 0.05 14.00
N ALA A 505 -19.32 -0.78 13.09
CA ALA A 505 -17.97 -1.34 13.21
C ALA A 505 -16.89 -0.34 12.79
N TYR A 506 -17.29 0.81 12.24
CA TYR A 506 -16.41 1.75 11.55
C TYR A 506 -16.68 3.18 12.00
N PRO A 507 -15.64 4.03 12.06
CA PRO A 507 -15.79 5.41 12.49
C PRO A 507 -16.68 6.18 11.54
N SER A 508 -17.61 6.96 12.11
CA SER A 508 -18.28 8.01 11.35
C SER A 508 -17.26 9.08 10.98
N SER A 509 -17.64 9.96 10.06
CA SER A 509 -16.75 11.04 9.58
C SER A 509 -16.24 11.95 10.72
N SER A 510 -16.87 11.97 11.90
CA SER A 510 -16.43 12.70 13.09
C SER A 510 -15.54 11.91 14.05
N GLY A 511 -15.17 10.66 13.73
CA GLY A 511 -14.34 9.81 14.60
C GLY A 511 -15.09 9.26 15.84
N GLY A 512 -16.39 9.50 15.92
CA GLY A 512 -17.32 8.88 16.86
C GLY A 512 -18.15 7.78 16.19
N ASP A 513 -19.04 7.14 16.95
CA ASP A 513 -20.00 6.12 16.53
C ASP A 513 -19.40 4.70 16.28
N VAL A 514 -18.11 4.48 16.55
CA VAL A 514 -17.52 3.12 16.47
C VAL A 514 -17.82 2.35 17.73
N VAL A 515 -18.50 1.25 17.56
CA VAL A 515 -18.71 0.31 18.65
C VAL A 515 -17.55 -0.70 18.65
N HIS A 516 -16.79 -0.72 19.74
CA HIS A 516 -15.81 -1.77 20.03
C HIS A 516 -16.30 -2.65 21.18
N PHE A 517 -15.82 -3.88 21.22
CA PHE A 517 -15.91 -4.70 22.42
C PHE A 517 -14.68 -4.51 23.29
N SER A 518 -14.90 -4.42 24.60
CA SER A 518 -13.83 -4.19 25.56
C SER A 518 -14.26 -4.63 26.97
N TYR A 519 -13.47 -4.25 27.97
CA TYR A 519 -13.71 -4.64 29.36
C TYR A 519 -13.24 -3.58 30.35
N ASN A 520 -13.90 -3.56 31.51
CA ASN A 520 -13.53 -2.81 32.69
C ASN A 520 -13.10 -3.76 33.82
N VAL A 521 -12.12 -3.36 34.64
CA VAL A 521 -11.58 -4.19 35.72
C VAL A 521 -11.79 -3.51 37.08
N TRP A 522 -12.43 -4.25 37.98
CA TRP A 522 -12.82 -3.80 39.31
C TRP A 522 -12.18 -4.65 40.40
N GLN A 523 -11.90 -4.04 41.55
CA GLN A 523 -11.49 -4.73 42.78
C GLN A 523 -12.02 -3.95 43.98
N HIS A 524 -12.59 -4.66 44.96
CA HIS A 524 -13.22 -4.05 46.14
C HIS A 524 -14.21 -2.91 45.80
N ARG A 525 -15.00 -3.07 44.73
CA ARG A 525 -15.95 -2.06 44.20
C ARG A 525 -15.31 -0.73 43.75
N LYS A 526 -13.98 -0.68 43.66
CA LYS A 526 -13.24 0.42 43.06
C LYS A 526 -12.81 0.01 41.65
N LEU A 527 -13.07 0.89 40.68
CA LEU A 527 -12.51 0.75 39.34
C LEU A 527 -10.99 0.98 39.46
N ILE A 528 -10.19 -0.05 39.20
CA ILE A 528 -8.73 0.03 39.40
C ILE A 528 -8.05 0.74 38.22
N ALA A 529 -8.65 0.65 37.04
CA ALA A 529 -8.20 1.32 35.85
C ALA A 529 -9.42 1.73 34.99
N SER A 530 -9.70 3.03 34.91
CA SER A 530 -10.00 3.65 33.62
C SER A 530 -8.61 3.95 33.03
N VAL A 531 -8.21 3.49 31.86
CA VAL A 531 -8.78 3.76 30.55
C VAL A 531 -8.27 2.66 29.61
N SER A 532 -9.19 2.07 28.87
CA SER A 532 -8.94 1.21 27.70
C SER A 532 -8.42 -0.20 27.97
N GLY A 533 -9.27 -1.07 28.52
CA GLY A 533 -9.23 -2.47 28.13
C GLY A 533 -9.07 -2.58 26.61
N LEU A 534 -8.38 -3.63 26.14
CA LEU A 534 -8.10 -3.79 24.71
C LEU A 534 -9.40 -3.65 23.90
N ARG A 535 -9.33 -2.88 22.81
CA ARG A 535 -10.45 -2.72 21.88
C ARG A 535 -10.42 -3.87 20.90
N SER A 536 -11.55 -4.55 20.78
CA SER A 536 -11.77 -5.58 19.78
C SER A 536 -12.81 -5.06 18.81
N ALA A 537 -12.39 -4.84 17.58
CA ALA A 537 -13.24 -4.35 16.51
C ALA A 537 -14.36 -5.35 16.21
N LEU A 538 -15.53 -4.82 15.90
CA LEU A 538 -16.59 -5.61 15.29
C LEU A 538 -16.16 -5.97 13.86
N LEU A 539 -16.47 -7.20 13.42
CA LEU A 539 -16.14 -7.65 12.06
C LEU A 539 -16.94 -6.90 10.99
N HIS A 540 -18.14 -6.43 11.34
CA HIS A 540 -19.04 -5.63 10.51
C HIS A 540 -20.07 -4.93 11.39
N SER A 541 -20.69 -3.86 10.90
CA SER A 541 -21.73 -3.12 11.63
C SER A 541 -22.94 -4.00 11.91
N VAL A 542 -23.54 -3.86 13.10
CA VAL A 542 -24.61 -4.73 13.61
C VAL A 542 -25.93 -3.97 13.65
N GLN A 543 -26.83 -4.29 12.73
CA GLN A 543 -28.16 -3.69 12.68
C GLN A 543 -29.06 -4.15 13.84
N PRO A 544 -30.09 -3.38 14.22
CA PRO A 544 -31.09 -3.79 15.20
C PRO A 544 -31.62 -5.22 14.94
N GLY A 545 -31.68 -6.02 16.01
CA GLY A 545 -32.12 -7.42 15.99
C GLY A 545 -31.09 -8.44 15.48
N LYS A 546 -29.91 -8.01 15.00
CA LYS A 546 -28.86 -8.91 14.48
C LYS A 546 -27.80 -9.23 15.53
N SER A 547 -27.09 -10.34 15.33
CA SER A 547 -26.03 -10.81 16.22
C SER A 547 -24.68 -10.85 15.52
N ILE A 548 -23.61 -10.68 16.28
CA ILE A 548 -22.22 -10.79 15.81
C ILE A 548 -21.41 -11.63 16.79
N LYS A 549 -20.50 -12.45 16.25
CA LYS A 549 -19.48 -13.15 17.02
C LYS A 549 -18.23 -12.30 17.07
N ILE A 550 -17.73 -12.02 18.27
CA ILE A 550 -16.58 -11.18 18.53
C ILE A 550 -15.49 -12.03 19.16
N TYR A 551 -14.29 -11.92 18.60
CA TYR A 551 -13.06 -12.43 19.21
C TYR A 551 -12.41 -11.26 19.94
N PHE A 552 -12.09 -11.45 21.22
CA PHE A 552 -11.55 -10.37 22.03
C PHE A 552 -10.34 -10.79 22.85
N HIS A 553 -9.53 -9.80 23.20
CA HIS A 553 -8.36 -9.98 24.05
C HIS A 553 -8.57 -9.28 25.38
N PHE A 554 -8.12 -9.89 26.47
CA PHE A 554 -8.04 -9.21 27.77
C PHE A 554 -6.74 -9.53 28.48
N VAL A 555 -6.26 -8.60 29.30
CA VAL A 555 -5.00 -8.70 30.03
C VAL A 555 -5.30 -8.79 31.51
N THR A 556 -4.67 -9.72 32.21
CA THR A 556 -4.79 -9.90 33.66
C THR A 556 -3.94 -8.87 34.42
N PRO A 557 -4.34 -8.41 35.62
CA PRO A 557 -3.55 -7.43 36.36
C PRO A 557 -2.20 -8.02 36.79
N SER A 558 -1.19 -7.16 36.95
CA SER A 558 0.16 -7.56 37.36
C SER A 558 0.26 -7.97 38.83
N ILE A 559 -0.71 -7.57 39.66
CA ILE A 559 -0.74 -7.85 41.10
C ILE A 559 -1.66 -9.06 41.35
N PRO A 560 -1.19 -10.13 42.04
CA PRO A 560 -2.06 -11.22 42.46
C PRO A 560 -3.24 -10.75 43.30
N GLY A 561 -4.42 -11.32 43.07
CA GLY A 561 -5.64 -10.90 43.75
C GLY A 561 -6.91 -11.41 43.07
N LYS A 562 -8.06 -11.09 43.67
CA LYS A 562 -9.38 -11.30 43.04
C LYS A 562 -9.80 -10.03 42.32
N TYR A 563 -10.25 -10.19 41.09
CA TYR A 563 -10.68 -9.10 40.21
C TYR A 563 -12.01 -9.44 39.55
N THR A 564 -12.83 -8.41 39.34
CA THR A 564 -14.09 -8.52 38.61
C THR A 564 -13.93 -7.85 37.26
N TYR A 565 -14.02 -8.65 36.21
CA TYR A 565 -14.04 -8.22 34.82
C TYR A 565 -15.46 -7.99 34.39
N VAL A 566 -15.63 -6.93 33.63
CA VAL A 566 -16.91 -6.45 33.17
C VAL A 566 -16.78 -6.23 31.67
N PHE A 567 -17.21 -7.23 30.90
CA PHE A 567 -17.10 -7.26 29.45
C PHE A 567 -18.32 -6.59 28.82
N THR A 568 -18.08 -5.57 28.01
CA THR A 568 -19.16 -4.76 27.43
C THR A 568 -18.70 -4.08 26.14
N LEU A 569 -19.61 -3.36 25.49
CA LEU A 569 -19.33 -2.55 24.32
C LEU A 569 -19.03 -1.10 24.73
N VAL A 570 -18.22 -0.42 23.91
CA VAL A 570 -17.95 1.00 24.01
C VAL A 570 -18.21 1.62 22.65
N ASP A 571 -19.03 2.67 22.65
CA ASP A 571 -19.16 3.55 21.51
C ASP A 571 -18.11 4.66 21.66
N GLU A 572 -17.10 4.60 20.80
CA GLU A 572 -15.90 5.43 20.89
C GLU A 572 -16.24 6.91 20.73
N GLY A 573 -15.74 7.72 21.65
CA GLY A 573 -16.06 9.14 21.71
C GLY A 573 -17.47 9.46 22.24
N VAL A 574 -18.30 8.45 22.53
CA VAL A 574 -19.67 8.62 23.01
C VAL A 574 -19.79 8.13 24.47
N CYS A 575 -19.88 6.81 24.68
CA CYS A 575 -19.99 6.23 26.01
C CYS A 575 -19.77 4.72 26.01
N TRP A 576 -19.45 4.17 27.18
CA TRP A 576 -19.58 2.74 27.41
C TRP A 576 -21.05 2.36 27.51
N PHE A 577 -21.44 1.21 26.94
CA PHE A 577 -22.80 0.68 27.05
C PHE A 577 -23.13 0.22 28.48
N GLN A 578 -22.13 0.19 29.35
CA GLN A 578 -22.27 0.03 30.78
C GLN A 578 -21.32 0.97 31.53
N ASN A 579 -21.86 1.68 32.52
CA ASN A 579 -21.10 2.53 33.43
C ASN A 579 -21.13 2.08 34.91
N GLU A 580 -21.90 1.04 35.26
CA GLU A 580 -22.08 0.56 36.66
C GLU A 580 -22.08 -0.97 36.76
N LEU A 581 -21.59 -1.52 37.88
CA LEU A 581 -21.47 -2.97 38.15
C LEU A 581 -22.80 -3.76 38.13
N SER A 582 -23.95 -3.10 38.20
CA SER A 582 -25.29 -3.70 38.29
C SER A 582 -26.03 -3.76 36.96
N SER A 583 -25.47 -3.22 35.87
CA SER A 583 -26.20 -3.11 34.60
C SER A 583 -26.31 -4.45 33.87
N THR A 584 -27.49 -4.74 33.34
CA THR A 584 -27.83 -5.94 32.55
C THR A 584 -27.17 -5.99 31.16
N ASN A 585 -26.44 -4.94 30.78
CA ASN A 585 -25.83 -4.74 29.47
C ASN A 585 -24.38 -5.24 29.34
N ALA A 586 -23.97 -6.15 30.22
CA ALA A 586 -22.61 -6.65 30.27
C ALA A 586 -22.51 -8.04 30.88
N ASP A 587 -21.41 -8.72 30.55
CA ASP A 587 -21.04 -9.97 31.20
C ASP A 587 -20.00 -9.71 32.30
N ILE A 588 -20.22 -10.33 33.46
CA ILE A 588 -19.42 -10.09 34.66
C ILE A 588 -18.76 -11.39 35.09
N ALA A 589 -17.43 -11.41 35.02
CA ALA A 589 -16.62 -12.56 35.40
C ALA A 589 -15.74 -12.20 36.60
N THR A 590 -15.71 -13.06 37.62
CA THR A 590 -14.73 -12.94 38.70
C THR A 590 -13.55 -13.86 38.42
N ILE A 591 -12.35 -13.29 38.33
CA ILE A 591 -11.11 -14.04 38.11
C ILE A 591 -10.19 -13.91 39.31
N LYS A 592 -9.43 -14.97 39.57
CA LYS A 592 -8.35 -14.99 40.56
C LYS A 592 -7.02 -14.98 39.81
N VAL A 593 -6.19 -13.98 40.07
CA VAL A 593 -4.81 -13.93 39.60
C VAL A 593 -3.92 -14.37 40.75
N GLY A 594 -3.00 -15.30 40.51
CA GLY A 594 -2.21 -15.94 41.56
C GLY A 594 -0.83 -16.36 41.11
#